data_AF-A0A0B1SUW5-F1
#
_entry.id   AF-A0A0B1SUW5-F1
#
_cell.length_a   1.000
_cell.length_b   1.000
_cell.length_c   1.000
_cell.angle_alpha   90.00
_cell.angle_beta   90.00
_cell.angle_gamma   90.00
#
_symmetry.space_group_name_H-M   'P 1'
#
loop_
_entity.id
_entity.type
_entity.pdbx_description
1 polymer ?
#
loop_
_entity_poly.entity_id
_entity_poly.type
_entity_poly.pdbx_seq_one_letter_code
_entity_poly.pdbx_strand_id
1 'polypeptide(L)'
;MNYHCVLLIFLLVSISFCVRVPKHYVIDLDAPPRERWNEVVHDHLKYMPEFVRVAQSYVPKQLLPIAFWIAGQLNRFFPYEYEEEIRAKIYRLCSVFKLGCTSIVAQSEDGVIYHGRNLDYEMGDLLKNVTILVHFTQGKGSERSYKLVRSL
;
A
#
# COMPACT_ATOMS: atom_id res chain seq x y z
N MET A 1 -8.20 44.61 22.90
CA MET A 1 -7.79 43.45 22.08
C MET A 1 -8.61 42.25 22.53
N ASN A 2 -9.57 41.80 21.70
CA ASN A 2 -10.54 40.79 22.09
C ASN A 2 -9.89 39.41 22.20
N TYR A 3 -9.87 38.87 23.42
CA TYR A 3 -9.38 37.52 23.77
C TYR A 3 -10.02 36.40 22.93
N HIS A 4 -11.22 36.66 22.37
CA HIS A 4 -11.90 35.78 21.42
C HIS A 4 -11.13 35.55 20.11
N CYS A 5 -10.44 36.56 19.58
CA CYS A 5 -9.63 36.38 18.36
C CYS A 5 -8.37 35.53 18.64
N VAL A 6 -7.78 35.67 19.83
CA VAL A 6 -6.59 34.89 20.23
C VAL A 6 -6.94 33.41 20.46
N LEU A 7 -8.10 33.13 21.05
CA LEU A 7 -8.58 31.76 21.27
C LEU A 7 -8.93 31.05 19.95
N LEU A 8 -9.53 31.76 18.99
CA LEU A 8 -9.81 31.24 17.63
C LEU A 8 -8.53 30.93 16.85
N ILE A 9 -7.49 31.77 16.99
CA ILE A 9 -6.18 31.50 16.37
C ILE A 9 -5.51 30.28 17.01
N PHE A 10 -5.58 30.10 18.33
CA PHE A 10 -5.06 28.90 19.02
C PHE A 10 -5.78 27.60 18.62
N LEU A 11 -7.10 27.66 18.42
CA LEU A 11 -7.90 26.51 17.94
C LEU A 11 -7.59 26.15 16.49
N LEU A 12 -7.34 27.13 15.63
CA LEU A 12 -6.99 26.90 14.22
C LEU A 12 -5.55 26.36 14.05
N VAL A 13 -4.61 26.76 14.92
CA VAL A 13 -3.22 26.26 14.92
C VAL A 13 -3.13 24.80 15.42
N SER A 14 -4.12 24.33 16.18
CA SER A 14 -4.15 22.98 16.75
C SER A 14 -4.58 21.87 15.78
N ILE A 15 -5.07 22.22 14.58
CA ILE A 15 -5.43 21.26 13.52
C ILE A 15 -4.26 21.11 12.54
N SER A 16 -3.04 20.98 13.07
CA SER A 16 -2.00 20.27 12.31
C SER A 16 -2.22 18.78 12.60
N PHE A 17 -3.29 18.21 12.05
CA PHE A 17 -3.33 16.77 11.87
C PHE A 17 -2.06 16.42 11.09
N CYS A 18 -1.14 15.72 11.73
CA CYS A 18 -0.01 15.09 11.04
C CYS A 18 -0.62 14.01 10.16
N VAL A 19 -1.14 14.42 9.01
CA VAL A 19 -1.65 13.51 8.00
C VAL A 19 -0.42 12.79 7.48
N ARG A 20 -0.21 11.56 7.96
CA ARG A 20 0.86 10.71 7.45
C ARG A 20 0.57 10.46 5.97
N VAL A 21 1.41 11.02 5.11
CA VAL A 21 1.41 10.75 3.68
C VAL A 21 2.35 9.57 3.44
N PRO A 22 1.87 8.47 2.83
CA PRO A 22 2.73 7.35 2.46
C PRO A 22 3.91 7.79 1.58
N LYS A 23 5.05 7.11 1.67
CA LYS A 23 6.19 7.39 0.80
C LYS A 23 5.82 7.07 -0.66
N HIS A 24 6.22 7.96 -1.57
CA HIS A 24 6.04 7.80 -3.00
C HIS A 24 7.22 7.04 -3.60
N TYR A 25 6.94 6.12 -4.52
CA TYR A 25 7.92 5.41 -5.33
C TYR A 25 7.55 5.49 -6.80
N VAL A 26 8.56 5.56 -7.67
CA VAL A 26 8.39 5.45 -9.11
C VAL A 26 8.85 4.06 -9.53
N ILE A 27 7.97 3.32 -10.20
CA ILE A 27 8.27 1.97 -10.68
C ILE A 27 8.31 2.00 -12.20
N ASP A 28 9.50 1.80 -12.75
CA ASP A 28 9.72 1.76 -14.18
C ASP A 28 9.37 0.38 -14.74
N LEU A 29 8.31 0.30 -15.54
CA LEU A 29 7.86 -0.92 -16.19
C LEU A 29 8.76 -1.32 -17.37
N ASP A 30 9.60 -0.42 -17.88
CA ASP A 30 10.59 -0.74 -18.90
C ASP A 30 11.83 -1.44 -18.29
N ALA A 31 12.03 -1.34 -16.97
CA ALA A 31 13.09 -2.05 -16.25
C ALA A 31 12.78 -3.55 -16.10
N PRO A 32 13.81 -4.42 -15.96
CA PRO A 32 13.62 -5.85 -15.72
C PRO A 32 12.72 -6.10 -14.50
N PRO A 33 11.68 -6.97 -14.60
CA PRO A 33 10.72 -7.21 -13.51
C PRO A 33 11.34 -7.47 -12.13
N ARG A 34 12.46 -8.21 -12.09
CA ARG A 34 13.17 -8.55 -10.84
C ARG A 34 13.73 -7.33 -10.10
N GLU A 35 14.01 -6.24 -10.82
CA GLU A 35 14.70 -5.07 -10.29
C GLU A 35 13.75 -3.94 -9.89
N ARG A 36 12.54 -3.92 -10.48
CA ARG A 36 11.52 -2.87 -10.33
C ARG A 36 11.28 -2.44 -8.88
N TRP A 37 11.24 -3.40 -7.96
CA TRP A 37 10.85 -3.18 -6.55
C TRP A 37 12.03 -3.09 -5.57
N ASN A 38 13.27 -2.93 -6.04
CA ASN A 38 14.45 -3.06 -5.17
C ASN A 38 14.52 -1.98 -4.08
N GLU A 39 14.29 -0.71 -4.44
CA GLU A 39 14.24 0.39 -3.47
C GLU A 39 13.14 0.18 -2.43
N VAL A 40 11.92 -0.14 -2.89
CA VAL A 40 10.77 -0.38 -2.02
C VAL A 40 11.09 -1.46 -0.99
N VAL A 41 11.66 -2.58 -1.44
CA VAL A 41 12.01 -3.66 -0.52
C VAL A 41 13.10 -3.25 0.44
N HIS A 42 14.17 -2.64 -0.04
CA HIS A 42 15.28 -2.19 0.80
C HIS A 42 14.79 -1.32 1.97
N ASP A 43 13.93 -0.35 1.70
CA ASP A 43 13.37 0.55 2.72
C ASP A 43 12.45 -0.15 3.74
N HIS A 44 11.83 -1.25 3.33
CA HIS A 44 10.82 -1.96 4.11
C HIS A 44 11.33 -3.26 4.74
N LEU A 45 12.58 -3.67 4.47
CA LEU A 45 13.19 -4.88 5.05
C LEU A 45 13.07 -4.93 6.58
N LYS A 46 13.15 -3.78 7.25
CA LYS A 46 13.01 -3.66 8.71
C LYS A 46 11.67 -4.14 9.26
N TYR A 47 10.61 -4.15 8.46
CA TYR A 47 9.27 -4.61 8.86
C TYR A 47 9.06 -6.12 8.64
N MET A 48 9.98 -6.79 7.92
CA MET A 48 9.85 -8.21 7.61
C MET A 48 9.67 -9.13 8.84
N PRO A 49 10.39 -8.93 9.96
CA PRO A 49 10.18 -9.75 11.16
C PRO A 49 8.75 -9.65 11.71
N GLU A 50 8.10 -8.49 11.57
CA GLU A 50 6.73 -8.28 12.01
C GLU A 50 5.73 -9.00 11.09
N PHE A 51 5.93 -8.94 9.77
CA PHE A 51 5.14 -9.74 8.82
C PHE A 51 5.26 -11.24 9.08
N VAL A 52 6.46 -11.75 9.40
CA VAL A 52 6.65 -13.16 9.74
C VAL A 52 5.90 -13.53 11.02
N ARG A 53 5.93 -12.66 12.04
CA ARG A 53 5.20 -12.88 13.29
C ARG A 53 3.69 -12.93 13.05
N VAL A 54 3.18 -12.01 12.24
CA VAL A 54 1.77 -12.00 11.83
C VAL A 54 1.46 -13.27 11.04
N ALA A 55 2.30 -13.69 10.09
CA ALA A 55 2.08 -14.95 9.36
C ALA A 55 2.00 -16.17 10.28
N GLN A 56 2.86 -16.24 11.29
CA GLN A 56 2.90 -17.31 12.27
C GLN A 56 1.67 -17.35 13.17
N SER A 57 0.93 -16.25 13.34
CA SER A 57 -0.32 -16.27 14.12
C SER A 57 -1.47 -16.92 13.37
N TYR A 58 -1.39 -17.03 12.03
CA TYR A 58 -2.41 -17.67 11.22
C TYR A 58 -2.00 -19.04 10.68
N VAL A 59 -0.72 -19.25 10.42
CA VAL A 59 -0.19 -20.52 9.90
C VAL A 59 0.81 -21.09 10.92
N PRO A 60 0.53 -22.27 11.50
CA PRO A 60 1.48 -22.97 12.36
C PRO A 60 2.85 -23.13 11.69
N LYS A 61 3.94 -22.93 12.44
CA LYS A 61 5.32 -22.97 11.91
C LYS A 61 5.63 -24.25 11.13
N GLN A 62 5.03 -25.37 11.54
CA GLN A 62 5.19 -26.69 10.94
C GLN A 62 4.57 -26.78 9.53
N LEU A 63 3.57 -25.94 9.23
CA LEU A 63 2.90 -25.88 7.94
C LEU A 63 3.54 -24.85 6.99
N LEU A 64 4.43 -23.99 7.48
CA LEU A 64 5.13 -23.01 6.64
C LEU A 64 5.90 -23.66 5.47
N PRO A 65 6.66 -24.77 5.63
CA PRO A 65 7.34 -25.42 4.51
C PRO A 65 6.37 -25.90 3.42
N ILE A 66 5.19 -26.40 3.84
CA ILE A 66 4.14 -26.85 2.92
C ILE A 66 3.52 -25.65 2.21
N ALA A 67 3.25 -24.57 2.93
CA ALA A 67 2.75 -23.32 2.35
C ALA A 67 3.72 -22.75 1.31
N PHE A 68 5.03 -22.75 1.59
CA PHE A 68 6.07 -22.33 0.65
C PHE A 68 6.16 -23.25 -0.58
N TRP A 69 6.01 -24.56 -0.38
CA TRP A 69 5.97 -25.52 -1.48
C TRP A 69 4.76 -25.31 -2.40
N ILE A 70 3.55 -25.14 -1.84
CA ILE A 70 2.32 -24.82 -2.59
C ILE A 70 2.46 -23.48 -3.31
N ALA A 71 3.04 -22.46 -2.65
CA ALA A 71 3.30 -21.16 -3.26
C ALA A 71 4.23 -21.27 -4.49
N GLY A 72 5.30 -22.06 -4.39
CA GLY A 72 6.19 -22.34 -5.53
C GLY A 72 5.46 -23.04 -6.68
N GLN A 73 4.48 -23.89 -6.37
CA GLN A 73 3.62 -24.54 -7.38
C GLN A 73 2.58 -23.59 -7.99
N LEU A 74 2.26 -22.46 -7.35
CA LEU A 74 1.33 -21.45 -7.87
C LEU A 74 1.98 -20.49 -8.85
N ASN A 75 3.32 -20.37 -8.84
CA ASN A 75 4.07 -19.51 -9.77
C ASN A 75 3.72 -19.75 -11.24
N ARG A 76 3.43 -21.00 -11.63
CA ARG A 76 3.02 -21.35 -13.01
C ARG A 76 1.71 -20.73 -13.50
N PHE A 77 0.89 -20.21 -12.59
CA PHE A 77 -0.40 -19.58 -12.93
C PHE A 77 -0.29 -18.06 -13.03
N PHE A 78 0.84 -17.48 -12.65
CA PHE A 78 1.09 -16.05 -12.81
C PHE A 78 1.72 -15.78 -14.18
N PRO A 79 1.33 -14.70 -14.89
CA PRO A 79 2.06 -14.28 -16.07
C PRO A 79 3.52 -13.99 -15.73
N TYR A 80 4.42 -14.19 -16.70
CA TYR A 80 5.89 -14.12 -16.51
C TYR A 80 6.36 -12.91 -15.70
N GLU A 81 5.89 -11.70 -16.00
CA GLU A 81 6.32 -10.51 -15.26
C GLU A 81 5.95 -10.55 -13.78
N TYR A 82 4.74 -11.02 -13.45
CA TYR A 82 4.32 -11.19 -12.06
C TYR A 82 5.13 -12.29 -11.39
N GLU A 83 5.36 -13.41 -12.08
CA GLU A 83 6.20 -14.49 -11.56
C GLU A 83 7.59 -13.98 -11.19
N GLU A 84 8.20 -13.14 -12.01
CA GLU A 84 9.55 -12.62 -11.77
C GLU A 84 9.59 -11.55 -10.69
N GLU A 85 8.55 -10.72 -10.57
CA GLU A 85 8.37 -9.81 -9.42
C GLU A 85 8.14 -10.58 -8.11
N ILE A 86 7.36 -11.67 -8.15
CA ILE A 86 7.04 -12.58 -7.05
C ILE A 86 8.24 -13.45 -6.63
N ARG A 87 8.95 -14.02 -7.60
CA ARG A 87 10.09 -14.93 -7.39
C ARG A 87 11.29 -14.16 -6.82
N ALA A 88 11.45 -12.90 -7.21
CA ALA A 88 12.43 -12.02 -6.59
C ALA A 88 12.11 -11.74 -5.12
N LYS A 89 10.83 -11.78 -4.71
CA LYS A 89 10.34 -11.36 -3.38
C LYS A 89 9.13 -12.20 -2.92
N ILE A 90 9.42 -13.18 -2.06
CA ILE A 90 8.48 -14.12 -1.41
C ILE A 90 7.06 -13.57 -1.20
N TYR A 91 6.05 -14.21 -1.81
CA TYR A 91 4.61 -14.11 -1.50
C TYR A 91 4.23 -15.25 -0.52
N ARG A 92 3.13 -15.24 0.25
CA ARG A 92 1.81 -14.59 0.09
C ARG A 92 1.14 -14.51 1.48
N LEU A 93 0.79 -13.32 1.97
CA LEU A 93 0.06 -13.19 3.25
C LEU A 93 -1.32 -12.52 3.13
N CYS A 94 -1.77 -12.10 1.95
CA CYS A 94 -3.03 -11.33 1.86
C CYS A 94 -4.34 -12.13 2.03
N SER A 95 -4.38 -13.44 1.80
CA SER A 95 -5.65 -14.20 1.84
C SER A 95 -6.07 -14.65 3.24
N VAL A 96 -5.28 -14.37 4.26
CA VAL A 96 -5.50 -14.86 5.63
C VAL A 96 -6.01 -13.76 6.56
N PHE A 97 -6.07 -12.52 6.07
CA PHE A 97 -6.48 -11.38 6.86
C PHE A 97 -7.96 -11.11 6.67
N LYS A 98 -8.67 -10.83 7.77
CA LYS A 98 -10.02 -10.27 7.68
C LYS A 98 -9.89 -8.89 7.05
N LEU A 99 -10.41 -8.77 5.83
CA LEU A 99 -10.42 -7.54 5.05
C LEU A 99 -11.78 -6.88 5.25
N GLY A 100 -11.79 -5.67 5.81
CA GLY A 100 -12.92 -4.76 5.67
C GLY A 100 -12.63 -3.79 4.53
N CYS A 101 -13.63 -3.49 3.70
CA CYS A 101 -13.52 -2.40 2.75
C CYS A 101 -14.86 -1.70 2.60
N THR A 102 -14.80 -0.37 2.48
CA THR A 102 -15.96 0.47 2.13
C THR A 102 -15.52 1.36 0.98
N SER A 103 -16.28 1.41 -0.11
CA SER A 103 -15.97 2.24 -1.27
C SER A 103 -17.15 3.15 -1.60
N ILE A 104 -16.84 4.37 -2.01
CA ILE A 104 -17.81 5.39 -2.41
C ILE A 104 -17.43 5.88 -3.80
N VAL A 105 -18.40 5.89 -4.72
CA VAL A 105 -18.28 6.55 -6.02
C VAL A 105 -19.41 7.58 -6.09
N ALA A 106 -19.06 8.83 -6.42
CA ALA A 106 -20.01 9.92 -6.55
C ALA A 106 -19.70 10.73 -7.82
N GLN A 107 -20.72 11.40 -8.36
CA GLN A 107 -20.58 12.31 -9.50
C GLN A 107 -21.10 13.69 -9.09
N SER A 108 -20.36 14.76 -9.37
CA SER A 108 -20.87 16.13 -9.19
C SER A 108 -21.85 16.52 -10.29
N GLU A 109 -22.58 17.62 -10.08
CA GLU A 109 -23.46 18.22 -11.10
C GLU A 109 -22.69 18.58 -12.38
N ASP A 110 -21.43 19.00 -12.26
CA ASP A 110 -20.52 19.28 -13.39
C ASP A 110 -19.96 18.01 -14.07
N GLY A 111 -20.39 16.83 -13.64
CA GLY A 111 -20.01 15.54 -14.23
C GLY A 111 -18.69 14.95 -13.71
N VAL A 112 -18.02 15.56 -12.73
CA VAL A 112 -16.76 15.07 -12.16
C VAL A 112 -17.00 13.82 -11.33
N ILE A 113 -16.23 12.76 -11.57
CA ILE A 113 -16.28 11.50 -10.80
C ILE A 113 -15.31 11.55 -9.63
N TYR A 114 -15.84 11.30 -8.43
CA TYR A 114 -15.10 11.08 -7.20
C TYR A 114 -15.14 9.60 -6.86
N HIS A 115 -13.98 9.04 -6.50
CA HIS A 115 -13.87 7.66 -6.05
C HIS A 115 -12.97 7.62 -4.82
N GLY A 116 -13.55 7.17 -3.70
CA GLY A 116 -12.84 6.97 -2.44
C GLY A 116 -13.07 5.56 -1.90
N ARG A 117 -12.13 5.06 -1.09
CA ARG A 117 -12.29 3.80 -0.38
C ARG A 117 -11.54 3.82 0.95
N ASN A 118 -12.07 3.10 1.92
CA ASN A 118 -11.37 2.67 3.12
C ASN A 118 -10.92 1.20 2.98
N LEU A 119 -9.86 0.86 3.69
CA LEU A 119 -9.29 -0.47 3.71
C LEU A 119 -8.87 -0.82 5.14
N ASP A 120 -9.68 -1.65 5.78
CA ASP A 120 -9.60 -1.97 7.20
C ASP A 120 -8.91 -3.32 7.39
N TYR A 121 -7.87 -3.32 8.20
CA TYR A 121 -7.08 -4.50 8.52
C TYR A 121 -6.86 -4.59 10.03
N GLU A 122 -6.93 -5.81 10.58
CA GLU A 122 -6.60 -6.07 11.99
C GLU A 122 -5.11 -5.75 12.31
N MET A 123 -4.20 -5.75 11.31
CA MET A 123 -2.77 -5.39 11.49
C MET A 123 -2.48 -3.90 11.20
N GLY A 124 -3.41 -3.02 11.58
CA GLY A 124 -3.45 -1.61 11.14
C GLY A 124 -2.12 -0.86 11.27
N ASP A 125 -1.37 -1.00 12.36
CA ASP A 125 -0.13 -0.22 12.56
C ASP A 125 1.03 -0.69 11.67
N LEU A 126 1.17 -1.99 11.45
CA LEU A 126 2.12 -2.53 10.49
C LEU A 126 1.80 -2.05 9.07
N LEU A 127 0.53 -2.16 8.65
CA LEU A 127 0.14 -1.77 7.29
C LEU A 127 0.18 -0.26 7.07
N LYS A 128 -0.15 0.57 8.06
CA LYS A 128 0.08 2.03 7.98
C LYS A 128 1.56 2.36 7.73
N ASN A 129 2.47 1.58 8.30
CA ASN A 129 3.91 1.80 8.18
C ASN A 129 4.50 1.37 6.83
N VAL A 130 3.86 0.42 6.15
CA VAL A 130 4.31 -0.10 4.84
C VAL A 130 3.43 0.31 3.66
N THR A 131 2.36 1.08 3.92
CA THR A 131 1.55 1.65 2.86
C THR A 131 2.42 2.61 2.05
N ILE A 132 2.36 2.49 0.73
CA ILE A 132 3.14 3.28 -0.23
C ILE A 132 2.23 3.83 -1.31
N LEU A 133 2.66 4.92 -1.94
CA LEU A 133 2.07 5.44 -3.17
C LEU A 133 3.01 5.09 -4.32
N VAL A 134 2.48 4.44 -5.35
CA VAL A 134 3.28 3.98 -6.49
C VAL A 134 2.85 4.73 -7.74
N HIS A 135 3.82 5.34 -8.41
CA HIS A 135 3.67 5.90 -9.75
C HIS A 135 4.36 4.96 -10.74
N PHE A 136 3.58 4.26 -11.56
CA PHE A 136 4.11 3.39 -12.60
C PHE A 136 4.42 4.20 -13.86
N THR A 137 5.61 4.04 -14.40
CA THR A 137 6.03 4.67 -15.67
C THR A 137 6.29 3.60 -16.71
N GLN A 138 5.89 3.84 -17.96
CA GLN A 138 6.13 2.91 -19.08
C GLN A 138 6.29 3.70 -20.37
N GLY A 139 7.35 3.40 -21.13
CA GLY A 139 7.75 4.18 -22.29
C GLY A 139 8.16 5.58 -21.87
N LYS A 140 9.42 5.96 -22.11
CA LYS A 140 9.93 7.32 -21.85
C LYS A 140 9.01 8.39 -22.47
N GLY A 141 8.04 8.93 -21.71
CA GLY A 141 7.16 10.02 -22.13
C GLY A 141 5.64 9.85 -21.99
N SER A 142 5.09 8.72 -21.51
CA SER A 142 3.62 8.61 -21.30
C SER A 142 3.23 8.82 -19.82
N GLU A 143 3.21 10.08 -19.39
CA GLU A 143 2.75 10.46 -18.06
C GLU A 143 1.22 10.30 -17.98
N ARG A 144 0.72 9.18 -17.45
CA ARG A 144 -0.68 9.09 -17.02
C ARG A 144 -0.76 9.54 -15.57
N SER A 145 -0.82 10.84 -15.34
CA SER A 145 -1.03 11.38 -14.00
C SER A 145 -2.47 11.14 -13.56
N TYR A 146 -2.65 10.28 -12.55
CA TYR A 146 -3.92 10.18 -11.83
C TYR A 146 -3.89 11.20 -10.69
N LYS A 147 -4.72 12.24 -10.78
CA LYS A 147 -4.85 13.23 -9.71
C LYS A 147 -5.61 12.60 -8.54
N LEU A 148 -4.89 12.16 -7.52
CA LEU A 148 -5.48 11.72 -6.26
C LEU A 148 -6.04 12.95 -5.53
N VAL A 149 -7.36 13.18 -5.62
CA VAL A 149 -8.04 14.16 -4.76
C VAL A 149 -8.42 13.44 -3.46
N ARG A 150 -7.67 13.70 -2.39
CA ARG A 150 -7.95 13.16 -1.06
C ARG A 150 -9.03 14.01 -0.38
N SER A 151 -10.24 13.47 -0.18
CA SER A 151 -11.12 14.02 0.86
C SER A 151 -10.71 13.42 2.20
N LEU A 152 -10.60 14.28 3.21
CA LEU A 152 -10.21 13.96 4.58
C LEU A 152 -11.27 13.08 5.27
#